data_AF-A0A3L7UPN3-F1
#
_entry.id   AF-A0A3L7UPN3-F1
#
_cell.length_a   1.000
_cell.length_b   1.000
_cell.length_c   1.000
_cell.angle_alpha   90.00
_cell.angle_beta   90.00
_cell.angle_gamma   90.00
#
_symmetry.space_group_name_H-M   'P 1'
#
loop_
_entity.id
_entity.type
_entity.pdbx_description
1 polymer ?
#
loop_
_entity_poly.entity_id
_entity_poly.type
_entity_poly.pdbx_seq_one_letter_code
_entity_poly.pdbx_strand_id
1 'polypeptide(L)'
;MTQDNNDVDPNTLERDDSVIATALRRSLIVILLLLVVGGVFVYRFLAAPPVIVFVPPPPPPPPPPPEKMETPEIRFADITSEAGIKFVHENGAYGDKLLPETMGSGCAFFDYDNDGDQDIVFVNSCRWPWDLRDLGKDRPQPTQAVYRNDGNCRFSEVTQEVGLDATFYGMGVACGDYDNDGDADLFFTTVGKNRLFRNDGGKFVDATDDAGVGGRESQWSTGAGWFDYDNDGDLDLFVANYIEWSKESDLSQKFTLIGGGRGYGRPQPFHGVFPYLYRNDGGGKLTDISKEAGVQILNTASKEPTAKSLGITFADLDADGRLDVLIANDTVQNFLLHNQRDHFEEAGVSSGIAFDLQGEARGAMGIDTAWFRNSPALGIAIGNFSNEMTALYVAKLNDLQFRDEAVSNGLGPASRLELKFGVLFADLDLDSRQDLFSANGHLEIEINKVQASQHYEQSPHLFWNCGPEHRTEFELVPPAKCGSDFMKPSVGRGATYADIDGDGDLDLLISNSGQAPRLLRNDQKLGHHWVRFQLTGRGKSNRDAIGAVIELRCGDVTQRRQVMPTRSYLSQVELPVTFGVGKSERIDTIRIRWPDGSTQELSDLKIDQTHQIRQPD
;
A
#
# COMPACT_ATOMS: atom_id res chain seq x y z
N MET A 1 14.36 125.50 -56.52
CA MET A 1 15.18 125.96 -57.66
C MET A 1 15.20 124.83 -58.66
N THR A 2 14.25 124.87 -59.61
CA THR A 2 14.44 125.28 -61.02
C THR A 2 15.13 124.17 -61.82
N GLN A 3 14.34 123.38 -62.54
CA GLN A 3 14.06 123.49 -63.98
C GLN A 3 15.24 122.96 -64.80
N ASP A 4 15.03 121.86 -65.53
CA ASP A 4 15.22 121.90 -66.99
C ASP A 4 14.59 120.71 -67.72
N ASN A 5 14.27 120.99 -68.97
CA ASN A 5 13.81 120.09 -70.02
C ASN A 5 14.89 119.09 -70.45
N ASN A 6 14.48 117.93 -70.98
CA ASN A 6 14.73 117.57 -72.38
C ASN A 6 14.08 116.21 -72.72
N ASP A 7 13.05 116.31 -73.54
CA ASP A 7 12.97 115.75 -74.89
C ASP A 7 13.17 114.24 -75.17
N VAL A 8 12.07 113.69 -75.75
CA VAL A 8 11.98 112.79 -76.93
C VAL A 8 12.33 111.32 -76.63
N ASP A 9 11.49 110.32 -76.92
CA ASP A 9 10.91 109.97 -78.23
C ASP A 9 9.62 109.12 -78.07
N PRO A 10 8.52 109.40 -78.80
CA PRO A 10 7.24 108.73 -78.61
C PRO A 10 6.98 107.68 -79.70
N ASN A 11 7.09 106.40 -79.33
CA ASN A 11 6.21 105.30 -79.75
C ASN A 11 6.89 103.97 -79.45
N THR A 12 6.32 103.18 -78.53
CA THR A 12 6.18 101.71 -78.61
C THR A 12 5.67 101.22 -77.25
N LEU A 13 4.38 100.90 -77.16
CA LEU A 13 3.81 99.55 -77.21
C LEU A 13 3.52 98.97 -75.81
N GLU A 14 2.23 98.82 -75.55
CA GLU A 14 1.61 97.64 -74.93
C GLU A 14 2.19 97.14 -73.60
N ARG A 15 1.50 97.48 -72.50
CA ARG A 15 1.57 96.79 -71.19
C ARG A 15 0.13 96.52 -70.75
N ASP A 16 -0.53 95.48 -71.26
CA ASP A 16 -0.34 94.02 -71.12
C ASP A 16 -1.29 93.47 -70.03
N ASP A 17 -2.52 93.21 -70.47
CA ASP A 17 -3.61 92.54 -69.74
C ASP A 17 -3.21 91.15 -69.21
N SER A 18 -2.05 90.63 -69.59
CA SER A 18 -1.47 89.39 -69.05
C SER A 18 -1.24 89.45 -67.53
N VAL A 19 -1.00 90.63 -66.95
CA VAL A 19 -0.72 90.76 -65.51
C VAL A 19 -1.97 90.45 -64.67
N ILE A 20 -3.15 90.91 -65.12
CA ILE A 20 -4.43 90.65 -64.44
C ILE A 20 -4.82 89.18 -64.62
N ALA A 21 -4.66 88.63 -65.83
CA ALA A 21 -4.91 87.20 -66.09
C ALA A 21 -3.99 86.28 -65.26
N THR A 22 -2.74 86.69 -65.07
CA THR A 22 -1.76 85.95 -64.25
C THR A 22 -2.11 86.02 -62.76
N ALA A 23 -2.54 87.18 -62.26
CA ALA A 23 -2.99 87.33 -60.88
C ALA A 23 -4.24 86.48 -60.60
N LEU A 24 -5.20 86.44 -61.52
CA LEU A 24 -6.43 85.66 -61.37
C LEU A 24 -6.15 84.14 -61.42
N ARG A 25 -5.27 83.68 -62.32
CA ARG A 25 -4.79 82.29 -62.33
C ARG A 25 -4.08 81.91 -61.04
N ARG A 26 -3.21 82.78 -60.52
CA ARG A 26 -2.50 82.53 -59.24
C ARG A 26 -3.47 82.44 -58.07
N SER A 27 -4.46 83.33 -57.99
CA SER A 27 -5.50 83.28 -56.96
C SER A 27 -6.35 82.01 -57.06
N LEU A 28 -6.70 81.59 -58.28
CA LEU A 28 -7.46 80.36 -58.49
C LEU A 28 -6.67 79.12 -58.04
N ILE A 29 -5.36 79.07 -58.34
CA ILE A 29 -4.46 78.01 -57.89
C ILE A 29 -4.37 77.98 -56.36
N VAL A 30 -4.26 79.14 -55.70
CA VAL A 30 -4.22 79.23 -54.24
C VAL A 30 -5.52 78.74 -53.61
N ILE A 31 -6.68 79.13 -54.16
CA ILE A 31 -7.99 78.65 -53.67
C ILE A 31 -8.11 77.13 -53.85
N LEU A 32 -7.68 76.59 -54.99
CA LEU A 32 -7.71 75.15 -55.25
C LEU A 32 -6.77 74.40 -54.29
N LEU A 33 -5.59 74.94 -54.02
CA LEU A 33 -4.68 74.40 -53.00
C LEU A 33 -5.29 74.43 -51.61
N LEU A 34 -5.95 75.53 -51.21
CA LEU A 34 -6.62 75.62 -49.92
C LEU A 34 -7.79 74.63 -49.80
N LEU A 35 -8.55 74.40 -50.88
CA LEU A 35 -9.61 73.39 -50.91
C LEU A 35 -9.05 71.97 -50.82
N VAL A 36 -7.94 71.67 -51.50
CA VAL A 36 -7.27 70.37 -51.41
C VAL A 36 -6.70 70.16 -50.00
N VAL A 37 -6.02 71.16 -49.43
CA VAL A 37 -5.48 71.08 -48.07
C VAL A 37 -6.60 70.94 -47.04
N GLY A 38 -7.68 71.72 -47.17
CA GLY A 38 -8.87 71.60 -46.33
C GLY A 38 -9.53 70.23 -46.45
N GLY A 39 -9.67 69.71 -47.67
CA GLY A 39 -10.21 68.37 -47.93
C GLY A 39 -9.36 67.25 -47.34
N VAL A 40 -8.02 67.34 -47.44
CA VAL A 40 -7.08 66.39 -46.82
C VAL A 40 -7.17 66.46 -45.30
N PHE A 41 -7.31 67.66 -44.73
CA PHE A 41 -7.44 67.83 -43.29
C PHE A 41 -8.74 67.22 -42.76
N VAL A 42 -9.86 67.45 -43.44
CA VAL A 42 -11.16 66.84 -43.12
C VAL A 42 -11.12 65.31 -43.27
N TYR A 43 -10.50 64.80 -44.35
CA TYR A 43 -10.33 63.36 -44.55
C TYR A 43 -9.49 62.73 -43.43
N ARG A 44 -8.42 63.39 -42.98
CA ARG A 44 -7.58 62.89 -41.89
C ARG A 44 -8.26 62.94 -40.52
N PHE A 45 -9.18 63.87 -40.28
CA PHE A 45 -9.94 63.96 -39.03
C PHE A 45 -11.17 63.05 -38.98
N LEU A 46 -11.77 62.71 -40.13
CA LEU A 46 -12.91 61.79 -40.22
C LEU A 46 -12.53 60.34 -40.52
N ALA A 47 -11.29 60.08 -40.95
CA ALA A 47 -10.76 58.73 -41.06
C ALA A 47 -10.56 58.15 -39.66
N ALA A 48 -11.46 57.25 -39.24
CA ALA A 48 -11.28 56.46 -38.04
C ALA A 48 -9.91 55.74 -38.10
N PRO A 49 -9.14 55.68 -36.99
CA PRO A 49 -7.89 54.94 -36.99
C PRO A 49 -8.17 53.47 -37.32
N PRO A 50 -7.28 52.78 -38.05
CA PRO A 50 -7.47 51.38 -38.36
C PRO A 50 -7.57 50.59 -37.05
N VAL A 51 -8.59 49.74 -36.94
CA VAL A 51 -8.69 48.77 -35.85
C VAL A 51 -7.47 47.86 -35.94
N ILE A 52 -6.54 47.98 -34.99
CA ILE A 52 -5.46 47.03 -34.85
C ILE A 52 -6.10 45.75 -34.32
N VAL A 53 -6.40 44.81 -35.22
CA VAL A 53 -6.78 43.45 -34.84
C VAL A 53 -5.50 42.81 -34.31
N PHE A 54 -5.36 42.73 -32.99
CA PHE A 54 -4.38 41.87 -32.36
C PHE A 54 -4.80 40.44 -32.72
N VAL A 55 -4.15 39.86 -33.73
CA VAL A 55 -4.18 38.41 -33.93
C VAL A 55 -3.24 37.86 -32.85
N PRO A 56 -3.74 37.23 -31.78
CA PRO A 56 -2.85 36.58 -30.83
C PRO A 56 -1.97 35.60 -31.61
N PRO A 57 -0.69 35.43 -31.22
CA PRO A 57 0.13 34.40 -31.82
C PRO A 57 -0.65 33.08 -31.78
N PRO A 58 -0.55 32.23 -32.82
CA PRO A 58 -1.16 30.92 -32.77
C PRO A 58 -0.75 30.26 -31.46
N PRO A 59 -1.69 29.56 -30.77
CA PRO A 59 -1.33 28.83 -29.58
C PRO A 59 -0.10 27.97 -29.91
N PRO A 60 0.89 27.87 -29.00
CA PRO A 60 1.99 26.95 -29.22
C PRO A 60 1.40 25.60 -29.62
N PRO A 61 2.04 24.86 -30.54
CA PRO A 61 1.59 23.51 -30.87
C PRO A 61 1.38 22.78 -29.53
N PRO A 62 0.27 22.03 -29.39
CA PRO A 62 0.06 21.26 -28.19
C PRO A 62 1.36 20.48 -27.94
N PRO A 63 1.83 20.40 -26.68
CA PRO A 63 2.97 19.57 -26.38
C PRO A 63 2.73 18.19 -27.03
N PRO A 64 3.77 17.55 -27.58
CA PRO A 64 3.62 16.19 -28.07
C PRO A 64 2.87 15.41 -26.99
N PRO A 65 1.84 14.63 -27.36
CA PRO A 65 1.13 13.84 -26.37
C PRO A 65 2.19 13.09 -25.56
N PRO A 66 2.12 13.10 -24.22
CA PRO A 66 3.10 12.43 -23.40
C PRO A 66 3.30 11.04 -23.97
N GLU A 67 4.56 10.63 -24.11
CA GLU A 67 4.88 9.29 -24.59
C GLU A 67 4.10 8.34 -23.70
N LYS A 68 3.17 7.60 -24.30
CA LYS A 68 2.30 6.69 -23.54
C LYS A 68 3.22 5.61 -23.00
N MET A 69 3.69 5.76 -21.75
CA MET A 69 4.41 4.67 -21.10
C MET A 69 3.42 3.51 -21.04
N GLU A 70 3.75 2.43 -21.75
CA GLU A 70 2.93 1.23 -21.76
C GLU A 70 3.11 0.51 -20.44
N THR A 71 2.02 -0.10 -19.94
CA THR A 71 2.08 -0.98 -18.78
C THR A 71 3.14 -2.08 -19.01
N PRO A 72 4.09 -2.27 -18.08
CA PRO A 72 5.17 -3.24 -18.22
C PRO A 72 4.63 -4.68 -18.21
N GLU A 73 5.45 -5.61 -18.71
CA GLU A 73 5.18 -7.04 -18.59
C GLU A 73 5.77 -7.58 -17.29
N ILE A 74 4.93 -7.65 -16.26
CA ILE A 74 5.26 -8.19 -14.93
C ILE A 74 4.66 -9.60 -14.84
N ARG A 75 5.32 -10.58 -15.47
CA ARG A 75 4.77 -11.93 -15.63
C ARG A 75 5.02 -12.77 -14.38
N PHE A 76 4.00 -13.46 -13.90
CA PHE A 76 4.14 -14.45 -12.83
C PHE A 76 3.84 -15.86 -13.32
N ALA A 77 4.62 -16.82 -12.85
CA ALA A 77 4.43 -18.26 -13.05
C ALA A 77 4.02 -18.94 -11.74
N ASP A 78 2.99 -19.79 -11.77
CA ASP A 78 2.59 -20.55 -10.59
C ASP A 78 3.45 -21.80 -10.46
N ILE A 79 4.45 -21.73 -9.58
CA ILE A 79 5.43 -22.79 -9.36
C ILE A 79 5.08 -23.69 -8.17
N THR A 80 3.93 -23.51 -7.52
CA THR A 80 3.57 -24.20 -6.25
C THR A 80 3.88 -25.70 -6.25
N SER A 81 3.44 -26.41 -7.29
CA SER A 81 3.67 -27.86 -7.40
C SER A 81 5.11 -28.21 -7.79
N GLU A 82 5.76 -27.40 -8.64
CA GLU A 82 7.15 -27.58 -9.06
C GLU A 82 8.11 -27.37 -7.89
N ALA A 83 7.83 -26.35 -7.08
CA ALA A 83 8.52 -25.99 -5.86
C ALA A 83 8.46 -27.11 -4.81
N GLY A 84 7.42 -27.95 -4.83
CA GLY A 84 7.26 -29.08 -3.91
C GLY A 84 6.26 -28.81 -2.78
N ILE A 85 5.54 -27.69 -2.82
CA ILE A 85 4.53 -27.34 -1.84
C ILE A 85 3.28 -28.18 -2.06
N LYS A 86 2.90 -28.95 -1.02
CA LYS A 86 1.70 -29.83 -1.03
C LYS A 86 0.66 -29.43 0.00
N PHE A 87 0.89 -28.31 0.69
CA PHE A 87 -0.01 -27.77 1.71
C PHE A 87 -1.41 -27.54 1.14
N VAL A 88 -2.42 -27.85 1.94
CA VAL A 88 -3.82 -27.51 1.68
C VAL A 88 -4.40 -27.02 3.00
N HIS A 89 -4.97 -25.81 2.98
CA HIS A 89 -5.57 -25.25 4.17
C HIS A 89 -6.84 -26.02 4.56
N GLU A 90 -6.89 -26.53 5.80
CA GLU A 90 -8.11 -27.03 6.43
C GLU A 90 -8.77 -25.87 7.17
N ASN A 91 -9.91 -25.39 6.67
CA ASN A 91 -10.68 -24.31 7.29
C ASN A 91 -11.86 -24.80 8.15
N GLY A 92 -12.01 -26.11 8.37
CA GLY A 92 -13.09 -26.66 9.20
C GLY A 92 -14.51 -26.57 8.59
N ALA A 93 -14.65 -26.20 7.32
CA ALA A 93 -15.93 -25.95 6.66
C ALA A 93 -16.69 -27.24 6.25
N TYR A 94 -17.48 -27.80 7.16
CA TYR A 94 -18.23 -29.05 6.92
C TYR A 94 -19.76 -28.89 6.82
N GLY A 95 -20.22 -27.65 6.60
CA GLY A 95 -21.62 -27.33 6.27
C GLY A 95 -22.39 -26.54 7.33
N ASP A 96 -21.83 -26.38 8.53
CA ASP A 96 -22.43 -25.57 9.60
C ASP A 96 -22.29 -24.06 9.29
N LYS A 97 -21.39 -23.70 8.38
CA LYS A 97 -21.13 -22.32 7.91
C LYS A 97 -20.87 -21.38 9.08
N LEU A 98 -19.84 -21.74 9.86
CA LEU A 98 -19.39 -20.96 11.02
C LEU A 98 -18.43 -19.87 10.58
N LEU A 99 -18.52 -18.69 11.18
CA LEU A 99 -17.75 -17.53 10.73
C LEU A 99 -16.22 -17.76 10.65
N PRO A 100 -15.57 -18.47 11.60
CA PRO A 100 -14.12 -18.73 11.51
C PRO A 100 -13.67 -19.50 10.26
N GLU A 101 -14.58 -20.24 9.61
CA GLU A 101 -14.27 -21.07 8.44
C GLU A 101 -13.92 -20.24 7.19
N THR A 102 -14.23 -18.94 7.20
CA THR A 102 -14.00 -18.06 6.05
C THR A 102 -12.89 -17.04 6.26
N MET A 103 -12.30 -16.98 7.45
CA MET A 103 -11.39 -15.89 7.84
C MET A 103 -9.93 -16.24 7.55
N GLY A 104 -9.49 -17.44 7.94
CA GLY A 104 -8.12 -17.89 7.67
C GLY A 104 -7.87 -18.29 6.21
N SER A 105 -6.63 -18.41 5.78
CA SER A 105 -5.40 -18.43 6.61
C SER A 105 -4.47 -17.25 6.35
N GLY A 106 -3.55 -17.02 7.27
CA GLY A 106 -2.31 -16.27 7.07
C GLY A 106 -1.14 -17.14 6.61
N CYS A 107 -0.03 -16.49 6.25
CA CYS A 107 1.25 -17.12 5.90
C CYS A 107 2.40 -16.14 6.08
N ALA A 108 3.64 -16.62 6.17
CA ALA A 108 4.81 -15.75 6.18
C ALA A 108 6.00 -16.35 5.45
N PHE A 109 6.84 -15.46 4.92
CA PHE A 109 8.24 -15.75 4.58
C PHE A 109 9.14 -15.33 5.74
N PHE A 110 10.10 -16.18 6.09
CA PHE A 110 11.07 -15.94 7.16
C PHE A 110 12.26 -16.90 6.99
N ASP A 111 13.43 -16.55 7.50
CA ASP A 111 14.62 -17.41 7.52
C ASP A 111 14.71 -18.07 8.91
N TYR A 112 14.28 -19.33 9.04
CA TYR A 112 14.17 -19.95 10.37
C TYR A 112 15.46 -20.62 10.85
N ASP A 113 16.36 -20.98 9.94
CA ASP A 113 17.64 -21.63 10.25
C ASP A 113 18.87 -20.76 9.96
N ASN A 114 18.65 -19.47 9.65
CA ASN A 114 19.66 -18.44 9.44
C ASN A 114 20.62 -18.78 8.28
N ASP A 115 20.12 -19.44 7.24
CA ASP A 115 20.91 -19.83 6.06
C ASP A 115 20.87 -18.78 4.93
N GLY A 116 19.99 -17.78 5.06
CA GLY A 116 19.80 -16.67 4.13
C GLY A 116 18.71 -16.89 3.08
N ASP A 117 18.15 -18.09 2.98
CA ASP A 117 17.06 -18.42 2.07
C ASP A 117 15.71 -18.25 2.79
N GLN A 118 14.73 -17.63 2.13
CA GLN A 118 13.42 -17.42 2.78
C GLN A 118 12.59 -18.70 2.77
N ASP A 119 12.30 -19.21 3.95
CA ASP A 119 11.40 -20.33 4.22
C ASP A 119 9.94 -19.88 4.33
N ILE A 120 9.02 -20.84 4.32
CA ILE A 120 7.58 -20.55 4.41
C ILE A 120 6.99 -21.19 5.65
N VAL A 121 6.18 -20.42 6.38
CA VAL A 121 5.21 -20.95 7.33
C VAL A 121 3.79 -20.71 6.84
N PHE A 122 3.00 -21.78 6.80
CA PHE A 122 1.57 -21.73 6.54
C PHE A 122 0.79 -21.91 7.84
N VAL A 123 -0.15 -20.99 8.08
CA VAL A 123 -1.12 -21.14 9.16
C VAL A 123 -2.22 -22.09 8.70
N ASN A 124 -2.48 -23.12 9.50
CA ASN A 124 -3.58 -24.03 9.29
C ASN A 124 -4.61 -23.87 10.40
N SER A 125 -5.89 -24.11 10.09
CA SER A 125 -6.87 -24.33 11.13
C SER A 125 -6.97 -25.83 11.45
N CYS A 126 -8.08 -26.28 12.03
CA CYS A 126 -8.28 -27.69 12.30
C CYS A 126 -9.74 -28.08 12.14
N ARG A 127 -9.98 -29.40 12.10
CA ARG A 127 -11.35 -29.89 12.18
C ARG A 127 -11.86 -29.66 13.59
N TRP A 128 -13.06 -29.09 13.68
CA TRP A 128 -13.67 -28.78 14.96
C TRP A 128 -13.76 -30.02 15.87
N PRO A 129 -13.32 -29.94 17.13
CA PRO A 129 -13.27 -31.10 18.02
C PRO A 129 -14.66 -31.64 18.40
N TRP A 130 -15.70 -30.82 18.26
CA TRP A 130 -17.10 -31.19 18.48
C TRP A 130 -17.79 -31.77 17.23
N ASP A 131 -17.12 -31.80 16.08
CA ASP A 131 -17.70 -32.35 14.87
C ASP A 131 -17.64 -33.88 14.91
N LEU A 132 -18.83 -34.50 14.98
CA LEU A 132 -18.99 -35.96 15.06
C LEU A 132 -19.15 -36.62 13.69
N ARG A 133 -19.11 -35.85 12.59
CA ARG A 133 -19.19 -36.39 11.23
C ARG A 133 -17.99 -37.30 10.95
N ASP A 134 -18.19 -38.29 10.08
CA ASP A 134 -17.12 -39.17 9.59
C ASP A 134 -16.24 -38.44 8.55
N LEU A 135 -15.46 -37.47 9.01
CA LEU A 135 -14.60 -36.62 8.17
C LEU A 135 -13.25 -37.29 7.84
N GLY A 136 -13.26 -38.62 7.75
CA GLY A 136 -12.05 -39.42 7.76
C GLY A 136 -11.45 -39.42 9.16
N LYS A 137 -12.15 -40.00 10.13
CA LYS A 137 -11.71 -40.14 11.55
C LYS A 137 -10.33 -40.79 11.71
N ASP A 138 -9.90 -41.54 10.70
CA ASP A 138 -8.56 -42.15 10.65
C ASP A 138 -7.47 -41.19 10.13
N ARG A 139 -7.85 -40.00 9.63
CA ARG A 139 -6.91 -38.96 9.18
C ARG A 139 -6.42 -38.16 10.39
N PRO A 140 -5.09 -37.99 10.55
CA PRO A 140 -4.53 -37.08 11.55
C PRO A 140 -5.12 -35.68 11.42
N GLN A 141 -5.32 -35.00 12.56
CA GLN A 141 -5.65 -33.58 12.54
C GLN A 141 -4.55 -32.82 11.77
N PRO A 142 -4.92 -31.79 10.99
CA PRO A 142 -3.92 -30.97 10.35
C PRO A 142 -3.10 -30.24 11.41
N THR A 143 -1.85 -30.00 11.06
CA THR A 143 -0.94 -29.16 11.82
C THR A 143 -0.71 -27.87 11.05
N GLN A 144 -0.04 -26.92 11.70
CA GLN A 144 0.67 -25.87 10.97
C GLN A 144 1.70 -26.51 10.02
N ALA A 145 2.25 -25.75 9.08
CA ALA A 145 3.27 -26.30 8.17
C ALA A 145 4.45 -25.36 7.97
N VAL A 146 5.66 -25.92 8.05
CA VAL A 146 6.92 -25.22 7.74
C VAL A 146 7.57 -25.88 6.54
N TYR A 147 8.01 -25.08 5.59
CA TYR A 147 8.67 -25.49 4.36
C TYR A 147 10.03 -24.80 4.27
N ARG A 148 11.11 -25.59 4.31
CA ARG A 148 12.47 -25.09 4.12
C ARG A 148 12.77 -24.87 2.65
N ASN A 149 13.27 -23.69 2.27
CA ASN A 149 13.79 -23.37 0.95
C ASN A 149 15.24 -23.89 0.78
N ASP A 150 15.65 -24.22 -0.44
CA ASP A 150 17.03 -24.65 -0.75
C ASP A 150 17.79 -23.63 -1.60
N GLY A 151 17.27 -22.40 -1.66
CA GLY A 151 17.79 -21.29 -2.46
C GLY A 151 17.58 -21.44 -3.98
N ASN A 152 16.87 -22.49 -4.41
CA ASN A 152 16.62 -22.78 -5.83
C ASN A 152 15.13 -22.97 -6.13
N CYS A 153 14.28 -22.24 -5.41
CA CYS A 153 12.81 -22.34 -5.45
C CYS A 153 12.27 -23.75 -5.11
N ARG A 154 13.01 -24.59 -4.38
CA ARG A 154 12.50 -25.90 -3.94
C ARG A 154 12.30 -25.91 -2.44
N PHE A 155 11.10 -26.33 -2.07
CA PHE A 155 10.62 -26.31 -0.70
C PHE A 155 10.40 -27.74 -0.20
N SER A 156 10.98 -28.06 0.94
CA SER A 156 10.80 -29.32 1.64
C SER A 156 10.00 -29.09 2.91
N GLU A 157 8.90 -29.84 3.09
CA GLU A 157 8.15 -29.78 4.34
C GLU A 157 9.00 -30.35 5.49
N VAL A 158 9.25 -29.53 6.52
CA VAL A 158 10.07 -29.87 7.68
C VAL A 158 9.31 -29.77 9.00
N THR A 159 7.99 -29.53 8.96
CA THR A 159 7.10 -29.31 10.12
C THR A 159 7.42 -30.18 11.35
N GLN A 160 7.42 -31.50 11.19
CA GLN A 160 7.69 -32.44 12.29
C GLN A 160 9.17 -32.44 12.71
N GLU A 161 10.08 -32.27 11.75
CA GLU A 161 11.51 -32.20 12.02
C GLU A 161 11.85 -31.01 12.92
N VAL A 162 11.22 -29.87 12.68
CA VAL A 162 11.46 -28.62 13.42
C VAL A 162 10.59 -28.47 14.68
N GLY A 163 9.68 -29.41 14.97
CA GLY A 163 8.88 -29.39 16.20
C GLY A 163 7.62 -28.50 16.14
N LEU A 164 7.13 -28.16 14.94
CA LEU A 164 5.92 -27.35 14.74
C LEU A 164 4.69 -28.19 14.35
N ASP A 165 4.65 -29.47 14.69
CA ASP A 165 3.54 -30.40 14.41
C ASP A 165 2.35 -30.24 15.38
N ALA A 166 2.03 -28.99 15.73
CA ALA A 166 0.93 -28.63 16.63
C ALA A 166 -0.39 -28.44 15.87
N THR A 167 -1.47 -29.00 16.43
CA THR A 167 -2.84 -28.82 15.95
C THR A 167 -3.57 -27.78 16.79
N PHE A 168 -4.06 -26.73 16.12
CA PHE A 168 -4.98 -25.74 16.69
C PHE A 168 -5.71 -25.02 15.55
N TYR A 169 -6.78 -24.29 15.88
CA TYR A 169 -7.51 -23.50 14.88
C TYR A 169 -6.81 -22.15 14.67
N GLY A 170 -5.74 -22.15 13.85
CA GLY A 170 -4.94 -20.98 13.54
C GLY A 170 -5.63 -19.98 12.62
N MET A 171 -5.24 -18.71 12.75
CA MET A 171 -5.72 -17.57 11.96
C MET A 171 -4.56 -16.89 11.22
N GLY A 172 -3.65 -16.27 11.96
CA GLY A 172 -2.48 -15.55 11.44
C GLY A 172 -1.19 -15.92 12.16
N VAL A 173 -0.09 -15.35 11.67
CA VAL A 173 1.27 -15.57 12.19
C VAL A 173 2.03 -14.26 12.31
N ALA A 174 2.89 -14.17 13.32
CA ALA A 174 3.90 -13.14 13.48
C ALA A 174 5.27 -13.79 13.79
N CYS A 175 6.21 -13.56 12.89
CA CYS A 175 7.63 -13.89 12.99
C CYS A 175 8.41 -12.72 13.61
N GLY A 176 9.26 -13.00 14.57
CA GLY A 176 10.13 -12.01 15.20
C GLY A 176 10.94 -12.61 16.34
N ASP A 177 12.14 -12.11 16.54
CA ASP A 177 13.10 -12.54 17.57
C ASP A 177 12.77 -11.89 18.93
N TYR A 178 11.83 -12.49 19.67
CA TYR A 178 11.28 -11.83 20.87
C TYR A 178 12.21 -11.93 22.08
N ASP A 179 13.14 -12.87 22.13
CA ASP A 179 14.10 -13.01 23.22
C ASP A 179 15.54 -12.59 22.85
N ASN A 180 15.69 -12.02 21.65
CA ASN A 180 16.89 -11.32 21.20
C ASN A 180 18.13 -12.24 21.08
N ASP A 181 17.94 -13.51 20.68
CA ASP A 181 18.97 -14.55 20.75
C ASP A 181 19.72 -14.89 19.45
N GLY A 182 19.05 -14.94 18.31
CA GLY A 182 19.62 -15.23 17.00
C GLY A 182 18.55 -15.64 16.00
N ASP A 183 17.42 -16.11 16.49
CA ASP A 183 16.54 -16.97 15.74
C ASP A 183 15.12 -16.38 15.67
N ALA A 184 14.47 -16.50 14.52
CA ALA A 184 13.11 -15.98 14.34
C ALA A 184 12.09 -16.88 15.05
N ASP A 185 11.34 -16.34 16.01
CA ASP A 185 10.26 -17.04 16.72
C ASP A 185 8.92 -16.89 16.02
N LEU A 186 7.95 -17.75 16.37
CA LEU A 186 6.64 -17.78 15.72
C LEU A 186 5.50 -17.62 16.73
N PHE A 187 4.73 -16.56 16.60
CA PHE A 187 3.46 -16.38 17.30
C PHE A 187 2.27 -16.64 16.36
N PHE A 188 1.35 -17.51 16.77
CA PHE A 188 0.12 -17.82 16.05
C PHE A 188 -1.10 -17.31 16.79
N THR A 189 -1.96 -16.60 16.06
CA THR A 189 -3.29 -16.25 16.54
C THR A 189 -4.28 -17.36 16.25
N THR A 190 -5.29 -17.50 17.11
CA THR A 190 -6.21 -18.63 17.05
C THR A 190 -7.66 -18.24 17.36
N VAL A 191 -8.59 -19.14 17.02
CA VAL A 191 -9.87 -19.21 17.73
C VAL A 191 -9.64 -19.99 19.02
N GLY A 192 -9.44 -19.26 20.11
CA GLY A 192 -9.07 -19.80 21.41
C GLY A 192 -7.72 -19.30 21.90
N LYS A 193 -6.98 -20.20 22.57
CA LYS A 193 -5.67 -19.87 23.15
C LYS A 193 -4.60 -19.75 22.06
N ASN A 194 -3.98 -18.58 21.96
CA ASN A 194 -2.88 -18.29 21.05
C ASN A 194 -1.63 -19.13 21.37
N ARG A 195 -0.68 -19.20 20.44
CA ARG A 195 0.53 -20.01 20.57
C ARG A 195 1.79 -19.22 20.28
N LEU A 196 2.80 -19.32 21.13
CA LEU A 196 4.15 -18.84 20.86
C LEU A 196 5.09 -20.04 20.81
N PHE A 197 5.90 -20.11 19.77
CA PHE A 197 6.97 -21.07 19.61
C PHE A 197 8.30 -20.34 19.54
N ARG A 198 9.15 -20.58 20.54
CA ARG A 198 10.53 -20.09 20.52
C ARG A 198 11.37 -20.97 19.60
N ASN A 199 12.23 -20.37 18.79
CA ASN A 199 13.16 -21.05 17.91
C ASN A 199 14.51 -21.23 18.59
N ASP A 200 14.85 -22.47 18.96
CA ASP A 200 16.14 -22.82 19.58
C ASP A 200 17.10 -23.38 18.51
N GLY A 201 17.62 -22.53 17.62
CA GLY A 201 18.56 -22.92 16.57
C GLY A 201 17.96 -23.84 15.49
N GLY A 202 16.78 -23.49 14.98
CA GLY A 202 16.03 -24.23 13.96
C GLY A 202 15.06 -25.28 14.53
N LYS A 203 14.79 -25.24 15.85
CA LYS A 203 13.84 -26.13 16.54
C LYS A 203 12.84 -25.30 17.34
N PHE A 204 11.57 -25.42 17.01
CA PHE A 204 10.48 -24.74 17.67
C PHE A 204 10.04 -25.45 18.95
N VAL A 205 9.92 -24.68 20.03
CA VAL A 205 9.46 -25.13 21.35
C VAL A 205 8.29 -24.26 21.80
N ASP A 206 7.15 -24.86 22.18
CA ASP A 206 6.00 -24.11 22.69
C ASP A 206 6.39 -23.36 23.99
N ALA A 207 6.46 -22.04 23.89
CA ALA A 207 6.80 -21.10 24.96
C ALA A 207 5.58 -20.30 25.42
N THR A 208 4.37 -20.64 24.99
CA THR A 208 3.14 -19.84 25.18
C THR A 208 2.88 -19.49 26.65
N ASP A 209 2.92 -20.51 27.52
CA ASP A 209 2.62 -20.35 28.94
C ASP A 209 3.77 -19.69 29.70
N ASP A 210 5.00 -19.96 29.27
CA ASP A 210 6.16 -19.31 29.84
C ASP A 210 6.16 -17.82 29.48
N ALA A 211 5.92 -17.44 28.23
CA ALA A 211 5.89 -16.05 27.82
C ALA A 211 4.66 -15.26 28.33
N GLY A 212 3.54 -15.94 28.59
CA GLY A 212 2.32 -15.29 29.12
C GLY A 212 1.38 -14.71 28.05
N VAL A 213 1.54 -15.12 26.79
CA VAL A 213 0.86 -14.51 25.62
C VAL A 213 -0.31 -15.33 25.07
N GLY A 214 -0.73 -16.38 25.79
CA GLY A 214 -1.79 -17.29 25.33
C GLY A 214 -3.19 -16.66 25.21
N GLY A 215 -3.41 -15.48 25.79
CA GLY A 215 -4.73 -14.84 25.83
C GLY A 215 -5.78 -15.69 26.57
N ARG A 216 -7.06 -15.43 26.31
CA ARG A 216 -8.19 -16.19 26.90
C ARG A 216 -8.73 -17.21 25.91
N GLU A 217 -9.08 -18.41 26.39
CA GLU A 217 -9.66 -19.48 25.55
C GLU A 217 -10.98 -19.10 24.86
N SER A 218 -11.71 -18.12 25.37
CA SER A 218 -12.99 -17.67 24.79
C SER A 218 -12.83 -16.60 23.71
N GLN A 219 -11.60 -16.16 23.42
CA GLN A 219 -11.35 -15.09 22.47
C GLN A 219 -10.97 -15.61 21.10
N TRP A 220 -11.11 -14.73 20.13
CA TRP A 220 -10.72 -14.97 18.76
C TRP A 220 -9.74 -13.88 18.33
N SER A 221 -8.47 -14.27 18.27
CA SER A 221 -7.37 -13.43 17.80
C SER A 221 -7.17 -13.57 16.28
N THR A 222 -6.74 -12.47 15.65
CA THR A 222 -6.62 -12.34 14.19
C THR A 222 -5.23 -11.84 13.81
N GLY A 223 -5.04 -10.56 13.47
CA GLY A 223 -3.71 -10.03 13.14
C GLY A 223 -2.80 -10.01 14.36
N ALA A 224 -1.50 -10.22 14.17
CA ALA A 224 -0.49 -10.02 15.20
C ALA A 224 0.80 -9.54 14.57
N GLY A 225 1.65 -8.89 15.36
CA GLY A 225 2.93 -8.42 14.89
C GLY A 225 3.81 -7.91 16.01
N TRP A 226 5.11 -8.08 15.80
CA TRP A 226 6.17 -7.63 16.70
C TRP A 226 6.62 -6.21 16.35
N PHE A 227 6.82 -5.39 17.38
CA PHE A 227 7.35 -4.03 17.26
C PHE A 227 7.86 -3.55 18.62
N ASP A 228 8.81 -2.64 18.64
CA ASP A 228 9.30 -2.01 19.87
C ASP A 228 8.46 -0.75 20.13
N TYR A 229 7.50 -0.80 21.06
CA TYR A 229 6.53 0.30 21.23
C TYR A 229 7.06 1.44 22.10
N ASP A 230 7.94 1.16 23.05
CA ASP A 230 8.50 2.15 23.98
C ASP A 230 9.98 2.50 23.73
N ASN A 231 10.55 1.97 22.63
CA ASN A 231 11.92 2.18 22.14
C ASN A 231 12.98 1.74 23.18
N ASP A 232 12.75 0.61 23.84
CA ASP A 232 13.69 0.03 24.80
C ASP A 232 14.64 -1.02 24.19
N GLY A 233 14.37 -1.46 22.97
CA GLY A 233 15.16 -2.39 22.18
C GLY A 233 14.65 -3.83 22.22
N ASP A 234 13.63 -4.13 23.00
CA ASP A 234 12.98 -5.44 23.02
C ASP A 234 11.71 -5.42 22.15
N LEU A 235 11.38 -6.54 21.49
CA LEU A 235 10.17 -6.62 20.67
C LEU A 235 8.94 -6.91 21.53
N ASP A 236 7.97 -6.00 21.50
CA ASP A 236 6.64 -6.15 22.07
C ASP A 236 5.66 -6.77 21.08
N LEU A 237 4.54 -7.30 21.58
CA LEU A 237 3.55 -8.00 20.75
C LEU A 237 2.18 -7.30 20.81
N PHE A 238 1.71 -6.84 19.65
CA PHE A 238 0.31 -6.45 19.49
C PHE A 238 -0.49 -7.60 18.87
N VAL A 239 -1.66 -7.90 19.42
CA VAL A 239 -2.57 -8.94 18.92
C VAL A 239 -3.97 -8.37 18.75
N ALA A 240 -4.45 -8.33 17.51
CA ALA A 240 -5.83 -7.99 17.19
C ALA A 240 -6.78 -9.10 17.66
N ASN A 241 -7.94 -8.69 18.18
CA ASN A 241 -9.07 -9.57 18.49
C ASN A 241 -10.30 -9.12 17.72
N TYR A 242 -11.10 -10.08 17.26
CA TYR A 242 -12.20 -9.79 16.35
C TYR A 242 -13.53 -9.59 17.08
N ILE A 243 -14.20 -10.67 17.47
CA ILE A 243 -15.53 -10.63 18.08
C ILE A 243 -15.68 -11.69 19.16
N GLU A 244 -16.67 -11.50 20.04
CA GLU A 244 -17.11 -12.55 20.96
C GLU A 244 -17.84 -13.64 20.17
N TRP A 245 -17.14 -14.75 19.96
CA TRP A 245 -17.65 -15.85 19.16
C TRP A 245 -17.79 -17.14 19.98
N SER A 246 -18.90 -17.83 19.75
CA SER A 246 -19.12 -19.22 20.16
C SER A 246 -19.95 -19.89 19.08
N LYS A 247 -19.86 -21.22 18.99
CA LYS A 247 -20.69 -21.99 18.06
C LYS A 247 -22.18 -21.71 18.29
N GLU A 248 -22.59 -21.64 19.55
CA GLU A 248 -23.97 -21.41 19.96
C GLU A 248 -24.45 -20.02 19.54
N SER A 249 -23.64 -18.98 19.79
CA SER A 249 -23.98 -17.61 19.39
C SER A 249 -24.07 -17.47 17.87
N ASP A 250 -23.18 -18.12 17.11
CA ASP A 250 -23.19 -18.09 15.64
C ASP A 250 -24.42 -18.79 15.03
N LEU A 251 -24.73 -20.00 15.50
CA LEU A 251 -25.90 -20.75 15.01
C LEU A 251 -27.22 -20.05 15.37
N SER A 252 -27.25 -19.27 16.46
CA SER A 252 -28.45 -18.53 16.87
C SER A 252 -28.86 -17.40 15.91
N GLN A 253 -27.91 -16.84 15.14
CA GLN A 253 -28.15 -15.69 14.25
C GLN A 253 -28.98 -16.02 12.99
N LYS A 254 -29.19 -17.32 12.69
CA LYS A 254 -30.03 -17.79 11.55
C LYS A 254 -29.76 -17.09 10.20
N PHE A 255 -28.49 -16.86 9.87
CA PHE A 255 -28.09 -16.33 8.57
C PHE A 255 -28.57 -17.26 7.44
N THR A 256 -29.23 -16.70 6.43
CA THR A 256 -29.81 -17.47 5.31
C THR A 256 -29.43 -16.86 3.97
N LEU A 257 -29.25 -17.73 2.98
CA LEU A 257 -29.15 -17.36 1.58
C LEU A 257 -30.52 -17.40 0.91
N ILE A 258 -30.65 -16.67 -0.21
CA ILE A 258 -31.84 -16.79 -1.06
C ILE A 258 -31.96 -18.25 -1.51
N GLY A 259 -33.08 -18.90 -1.16
CA GLY A 259 -33.28 -20.35 -1.35
C GLY A 259 -33.34 -21.16 -0.06
N GLY A 260 -33.15 -20.54 1.11
CA GLY A 260 -33.49 -21.11 2.42
C GLY A 260 -32.39 -21.92 3.12
N GLY A 261 -31.23 -22.11 2.48
CA GLY A 261 -30.04 -22.67 3.13
C GLY A 261 -29.37 -21.68 4.09
N ARG A 262 -28.61 -22.19 5.06
CA ARG A 262 -27.76 -21.34 5.92
C ARG A 262 -26.70 -20.66 5.04
N GLY A 263 -26.40 -19.40 5.33
CA GLY A 263 -25.29 -18.65 4.73
C GLY A 263 -24.24 -18.31 5.78
N TYR A 264 -23.05 -17.91 5.34
CA TYR A 264 -22.08 -17.31 6.26
C TYR A 264 -22.61 -15.99 6.82
N GLY A 265 -22.33 -15.78 8.11
CA GLY A 265 -22.81 -14.62 8.85
C GLY A 265 -22.08 -13.35 8.54
N ARG A 266 -22.76 -12.22 8.76
CA ARG A 266 -22.07 -10.93 8.87
C ARG A 266 -21.76 -10.66 10.34
N PRO A 267 -20.69 -9.92 10.68
CA PRO A 267 -20.23 -9.78 12.06
C PRO A 267 -20.97 -8.73 12.88
N GLN A 268 -21.85 -7.91 12.29
CA GLN A 268 -22.55 -6.83 13.01
C GLN A 268 -23.29 -7.30 14.28
N PRO A 269 -23.95 -8.48 14.31
CA PRO A 269 -24.65 -8.94 15.51
C PRO A 269 -23.76 -9.36 16.68
N PHE A 270 -22.45 -9.53 16.47
CA PHE A 270 -21.51 -9.93 17.52
C PHE A 270 -20.83 -8.71 18.12
N HIS A 271 -20.55 -8.78 19.43
CA HIS A 271 -19.81 -7.74 20.14
C HIS A 271 -18.32 -7.80 19.79
N GLY A 272 -17.68 -6.63 19.72
CA GLY A 272 -16.25 -6.51 19.52
C GLY A 272 -15.45 -7.00 20.75
N VAL A 273 -14.16 -7.25 20.56
CA VAL A 273 -13.23 -7.67 21.63
C VAL A 273 -12.00 -6.78 21.58
N PHE A 274 -11.49 -6.37 22.74
CA PHE A 274 -10.28 -5.55 22.80
C PHE A 274 -9.04 -6.29 22.29
N PRO A 275 -8.12 -5.60 21.61
CA PRO A 275 -6.82 -6.16 21.29
C PRO A 275 -5.95 -6.36 22.53
N TYR A 276 -4.89 -7.16 22.37
CA TYR A 276 -3.80 -7.27 23.32
C TYR A 276 -2.60 -6.40 22.92
N LEU A 277 -1.96 -5.79 23.91
CA LEU A 277 -0.59 -5.29 23.82
C LEU A 277 0.20 -5.91 24.97
N TYR A 278 1.15 -6.78 24.61
CA TYR A 278 2.05 -7.41 25.55
C TYR A 278 3.41 -6.71 25.49
N ARG A 279 3.81 -6.09 26.60
CA ARG A 279 5.16 -5.53 26.73
C ARG A 279 6.15 -6.65 27.02
N ASN A 280 7.30 -6.64 26.35
CA ASN A 280 8.42 -7.49 26.67
C ASN A 280 9.15 -6.99 27.92
N ASP A 281 9.22 -7.82 28.96
CA ASP A 281 9.91 -7.48 30.20
C ASP A 281 11.38 -7.99 30.22
N GLY A 282 11.84 -8.50 29.09
CA GLY A 282 13.11 -9.20 28.93
C GLY A 282 13.06 -10.65 29.46
N GLY A 283 14.08 -11.44 29.10
CA GLY A 283 14.20 -12.84 29.54
C GLY A 283 13.05 -13.75 29.08
N GLY A 284 12.40 -13.38 27.98
CA GLY A 284 11.31 -14.13 27.34
C GLY A 284 9.97 -14.08 28.07
N LYS A 285 9.73 -13.07 28.93
CA LYS A 285 8.46 -12.85 29.62
C LYS A 285 7.78 -11.60 29.07
N LEU A 286 6.45 -11.69 28.87
CA LEU A 286 5.66 -10.56 28.45
C LEU A 286 4.47 -10.30 29.39
N THR A 287 4.16 -9.02 29.58
CA THR A 287 3.04 -8.56 30.42
C THR A 287 1.97 -7.89 29.57
N ASP A 288 0.71 -8.34 29.71
CA ASP A 288 -0.45 -7.66 29.12
C ASP A 288 -0.62 -6.28 29.77
N ILE A 289 -0.38 -5.23 28.99
CA ILE A 289 -0.54 -3.81 29.37
C ILE A 289 -1.65 -3.14 28.57
N SER A 290 -2.56 -3.91 27.95
CA SER A 290 -3.55 -3.35 27.01
C SER A 290 -4.36 -2.18 27.57
N LYS A 291 -4.73 -2.29 28.85
CA LYS A 291 -5.57 -1.28 29.49
C LYS A 291 -4.74 -0.05 29.82
N GLU A 292 -3.55 -0.25 30.38
CA GLU A 292 -2.62 0.76 30.82
C GLU A 292 -2.09 1.58 29.63
N ALA A 293 -1.81 0.91 28.52
CA ALA A 293 -1.34 1.50 27.27
C ALA A 293 -2.44 2.16 26.43
N GLY A 294 -3.71 2.10 26.84
CA GLY A 294 -4.80 2.80 26.15
C GLY A 294 -5.32 2.14 24.87
N VAL A 295 -4.98 0.88 24.58
CA VAL A 295 -5.44 0.18 23.36
C VAL A 295 -6.87 -0.41 23.49
N GLN A 296 -7.49 -0.30 24.67
CA GLN A 296 -8.87 -0.76 24.93
C GLN A 296 -9.92 0.32 24.63
N ILE A 297 -10.32 0.45 23.36
CA ILE A 297 -11.23 1.50 22.92
C ILE A 297 -12.70 1.12 23.14
N LEU A 298 -13.38 1.93 23.96
CA LEU A 298 -14.79 1.76 24.31
C LEU A 298 -15.70 2.65 23.47
N ASN A 299 -16.87 2.13 23.11
CA ASN A 299 -17.92 2.95 22.53
C ASN A 299 -18.43 3.94 23.58
N THR A 300 -18.50 5.22 23.23
CA THR A 300 -18.86 6.28 24.18
C THR A 300 -20.26 6.11 24.76
N ALA A 301 -21.20 5.56 23.98
CA ALA A 301 -22.59 5.35 24.35
C ALA A 301 -22.84 4.01 25.04
N SER A 302 -22.45 2.88 24.41
CA SER A 302 -22.75 1.54 24.96
C SER A 302 -21.79 1.10 26.06
N LYS A 303 -20.58 1.69 26.14
CA LYS A 303 -19.48 1.24 27.02
C LYS A 303 -19.04 -0.21 26.75
N GLU A 304 -19.28 -0.69 25.54
CA GLU A 304 -18.79 -1.98 25.04
C GLU A 304 -17.51 -1.78 24.19
N PRO A 305 -16.68 -2.81 24.02
CA PRO A 305 -15.55 -2.75 23.09
C PRO A 305 -16.02 -2.38 21.68
N THR A 306 -15.38 -1.38 21.07
CA THR A 306 -15.70 -0.96 19.71
C THR A 306 -15.01 -1.83 18.66
N ALA A 307 -13.82 -2.34 18.97
CA ALA A 307 -12.91 -2.97 18.03
C ALA A 307 -13.48 -4.27 17.42
N LYS A 308 -13.33 -4.43 16.11
CA LYS A 308 -13.54 -5.69 15.38
C LYS A 308 -12.35 -5.93 14.48
N SER A 309 -11.20 -6.13 15.11
CA SER A 309 -9.89 -5.96 14.47
C SER A 309 -9.52 -7.16 13.63
N LEU A 310 -9.00 -6.90 12.43
CA LEU A 310 -8.55 -7.90 11.48
C LEU A 310 -7.08 -7.65 11.11
N GLY A 311 -6.80 -6.85 10.07
CA GLY A 311 -5.44 -6.50 9.66
C GLY A 311 -4.83 -5.42 10.54
N ILE A 312 -3.52 -5.53 10.78
CA ILE A 312 -2.73 -4.54 11.50
C ILE A 312 -1.41 -4.27 10.77
N THR A 313 -0.83 -3.09 11.00
CA THR A 313 0.55 -2.78 10.62
C THR A 313 1.06 -1.62 11.49
N PHE A 314 2.37 -1.38 11.47
CA PHE A 314 3.02 -0.38 12.30
C PHE A 314 3.88 0.57 11.47
N ALA A 315 3.77 1.86 11.74
CA ALA A 315 4.53 2.88 11.02
C ALA A 315 4.74 4.11 11.90
N ASP A 316 5.87 4.79 11.71
CA ASP A 316 6.13 6.11 12.31
C ASP A 316 5.45 7.18 11.44
N LEU A 317 4.18 7.51 11.76
CA LEU A 317 3.32 8.31 10.88
C LEU A 317 3.65 9.79 10.91
N ASP A 318 4.12 10.30 12.05
CA ASP A 318 4.48 11.71 12.25
C ASP A 318 5.99 11.97 12.34
N ALA A 319 6.81 10.95 12.05
CA ALA A 319 8.26 10.95 12.05
C ALA A 319 8.90 11.32 13.41
N ASP A 320 8.20 11.03 14.51
CA ASP A 320 8.68 11.30 15.87
C ASP A 320 9.62 10.21 16.42
N GLY A 321 9.82 9.13 15.64
CA GLY A 321 10.68 8.00 15.96
C GLY A 321 10.00 6.90 16.78
N ARG A 322 8.68 6.96 16.98
CA ARG A 322 7.88 5.91 17.59
C ARG A 322 6.95 5.30 16.55
N LEU A 323 6.72 4.00 16.67
CA LEU A 323 5.78 3.30 15.80
C LEU A 323 4.36 3.45 16.35
N ASP A 324 3.45 3.87 15.46
CA ASP A 324 2.01 3.87 15.67
C ASP A 324 1.40 2.54 15.24
N VAL A 325 0.19 2.23 15.75
CA VAL A 325 -0.56 1.04 15.34
C VAL A 325 -1.73 1.44 14.45
N LEU A 326 -1.78 0.88 13.25
CA LEU A 326 -2.90 1.01 12.33
C LEU A 326 -3.73 -0.28 12.35
N ILE A 327 -5.04 -0.15 12.51
CA ILE A 327 -5.94 -1.29 12.66
C ILE A 327 -7.10 -1.16 11.66
N ALA A 328 -7.17 -2.12 10.73
CA ALA A 328 -8.33 -2.34 9.90
C ALA A 328 -9.40 -3.08 10.70
N ASN A 329 -10.53 -2.41 10.95
CA ASN A 329 -11.65 -2.98 11.68
C ASN A 329 -12.82 -3.27 10.75
N ASP A 330 -13.41 -4.44 10.90
CA ASP A 330 -14.51 -4.89 10.04
C ASP A 330 -15.85 -4.35 10.55
N THR A 331 -16.58 -3.64 9.70
CA THR A 331 -17.92 -3.09 9.93
C THR A 331 -18.03 -2.04 11.04
N VAL A 332 -16.90 -1.59 11.57
CA VAL A 332 -16.77 -0.49 12.54
C VAL A 332 -15.59 0.39 12.13
N GLN A 333 -15.41 1.52 12.80
CA GLN A 333 -14.37 2.47 12.43
C GLN A 333 -12.96 1.88 12.53
N ASN A 334 -12.10 2.16 11.54
CA ASN A 334 -10.67 1.84 11.64
C ASN A 334 -10.03 2.66 12.76
N PHE A 335 -8.98 2.12 13.37
CA PHE A 335 -8.23 2.84 14.41
C PHE A 335 -6.84 3.22 13.93
N LEU A 336 -6.44 4.41 14.34
CA LEU A 336 -5.04 4.83 14.43
C LEU A 336 -4.76 4.99 15.92
N LEU A 337 -3.87 4.18 16.47
CA LEU A 337 -3.37 4.33 17.83
C LEU A 337 -2.05 5.10 17.76
N HIS A 338 -2.12 6.40 18.07
CA HIS A 338 -0.97 7.31 18.01
C HIS A 338 -0.13 7.16 19.28
N ASN A 339 1.15 6.85 19.12
CA ASN A 339 2.06 6.51 20.19
C ASN A 339 2.57 7.76 20.93
N GLN A 340 2.04 7.98 22.13
CA GLN A 340 2.45 9.05 23.06
C GLN A 340 3.61 8.63 23.96
N ARG A 341 4.40 7.64 23.53
CA ARG A 341 5.57 7.02 24.19
C ARG A 341 5.25 5.95 25.22
N ASP A 342 4.43 6.26 26.22
CA ASP A 342 4.07 5.31 27.29
C ASP A 342 2.64 4.77 27.17
N HIS A 343 1.85 5.35 26.27
CA HIS A 343 0.49 4.95 25.97
C HIS A 343 0.10 5.37 24.54
N PHE A 344 -1.06 4.92 24.11
CA PHE A 344 -1.65 5.25 22.83
C PHE A 344 -2.90 6.11 22.99
N GLU A 345 -3.08 7.04 22.04
CA GLU A 345 -4.32 7.79 21.86
C GLU A 345 -5.00 7.33 20.56
N GLU A 346 -6.30 7.01 20.62
CA GLU A 346 -7.07 6.70 19.41
C GLU A 346 -7.37 7.98 18.63
N ALA A 347 -6.91 8.03 17.39
CA ALA A 347 -6.96 9.19 16.52
C ALA A 347 -7.52 8.87 15.12
N GLY A 348 -8.21 7.75 14.92
CA GLY A 348 -8.74 7.33 13.62
C GLY A 348 -9.73 8.32 13.02
N VAL A 349 -10.61 8.91 13.85
CA VAL A 349 -11.59 9.92 13.38
C VAL A 349 -10.92 11.25 13.08
N SER A 350 -10.04 11.71 13.98
CA SER A 350 -9.33 12.99 13.81
C SER A 350 -8.31 12.96 12.67
N SER A 351 -7.73 11.79 12.39
CA SER A 351 -6.79 11.58 11.27
C SER A 351 -7.46 11.36 9.93
N GLY A 352 -8.75 10.97 9.91
CA GLY A 352 -9.52 10.75 8.68
C GLY A 352 -9.45 9.33 8.11
N ILE A 353 -8.89 8.35 8.83
CA ILE A 353 -8.82 6.95 8.38
C ILE A 353 -9.99 6.09 8.85
N ALA A 354 -10.76 6.57 9.83
CA ALA A 354 -11.82 5.81 10.51
C ALA A 354 -12.95 5.34 9.58
N PHE A 355 -13.32 6.15 8.58
CA PHE A 355 -14.49 5.95 7.75
C PHE A 355 -14.19 6.22 6.27
N ASP A 356 -15.16 5.92 5.42
CA ASP A 356 -15.14 6.34 4.02
C ASP A 356 -15.54 7.81 3.83
N LEU A 357 -15.52 8.28 2.58
CA LEU A 357 -15.90 9.65 2.19
C LEU A 357 -17.38 9.99 2.47
N GLN A 358 -18.22 9.01 2.79
CA GLN A 358 -19.62 9.19 3.18
C GLN A 358 -19.82 9.13 4.70
N GLY A 359 -18.77 8.82 5.47
CA GLY A 359 -18.82 8.65 6.92
C GLY A 359 -19.26 7.25 7.35
N GLU A 360 -19.25 6.27 6.46
CA GLU A 360 -19.65 4.89 6.74
C GLU A 360 -18.42 4.02 7.05
N ALA A 361 -18.62 3.06 7.97
CA ALA A 361 -17.62 2.03 8.24
C ALA A 361 -17.62 1.01 7.10
N ARG A 362 -16.42 0.57 6.72
CA ARG A 362 -16.21 -0.46 5.69
C ARG A 362 -16.07 -1.83 6.33
N GLY A 363 -16.29 -2.89 5.58
CA GLY A 363 -15.78 -4.20 5.96
C GLY A 363 -14.30 -4.23 5.63
N ALA A 364 -13.44 -3.73 6.53
CA ALA A 364 -12.00 -3.63 6.32
C ALA A 364 -11.25 -4.88 6.80
N MET A 365 -10.30 -5.36 5.98
CA MET A 365 -9.54 -6.59 6.24
C MET A 365 -8.03 -6.35 6.27
N GLY A 366 -7.31 -6.60 5.18
CA GLY A 366 -5.85 -6.42 5.14
C GLY A 366 -5.45 -4.95 5.00
N ILE A 367 -4.25 -4.64 5.49
CA ILE A 367 -3.70 -3.29 5.56
C ILE A 367 -2.21 -3.30 5.26
N ASP A 368 -1.71 -2.27 4.58
CA ASP A 368 -0.28 -2.04 4.42
C ASP A 368 0.02 -0.55 4.24
N THR A 369 1.28 -0.16 4.49
CA THR A 369 1.76 1.21 4.32
C THR A 369 3.01 1.31 3.45
N ALA A 370 3.10 2.40 2.69
CA ALA A 370 4.28 2.68 1.87
C ALA A 370 4.43 4.17 1.50
N TRP A 371 5.68 4.62 1.36
CA TRP A 371 6.02 5.84 0.62
C TRP A 371 6.00 5.56 -0.90
N PHE A 372 4.81 5.29 -1.43
CA PHE A 372 4.63 4.82 -2.82
C PHE A 372 4.98 5.86 -3.89
N ARG A 373 5.04 7.15 -3.53
CA ARG A 373 5.34 8.28 -4.45
C ARG A 373 6.82 8.64 -4.54
N ASN A 374 7.71 7.94 -3.85
CA ASN A 374 9.11 8.38 -3.63
C ASN A 374 9.18 9.85 -3.15
N SER A 375 8.19 10.21 -2.35
CA SER A 375 8.05 11.49 -1.68
C SER A 375 7.78 11.22 -0.20
N PRO A 376 7.86 12.24 0.66
CA PRO A 376 7.53 12.06 2.07
C PRO A 376 6.06 11.66 2.34
N ALA A 377 5.19 11.61 1.33
CA ALA A 377 3.80 11.19 1.51
C ALA A 377 3.71 9.68 1.79
N LEU A 378 3.09 9.33 2.92
CA LEU A 378 2.82 7.95 3.31
C LEU A 378 1.38 7.59 2.90
N GLY A 379 1.23 6.46 2.21
CA GLY A 379 -0.07 5.87 1.91
C GLY A 379 -0.39 4.71 2.84
N ILE A 380 -1.64 4.60 3.24
CA ILE A 380 -2.22 3.45 3.93
C ILE A 380 -3.26 2.83 3.00
N ALA A 381 -3.01 1.62 2.52
CA ALA A 381 -3.94 0.86 1.70
C ALA A 381 -4.74 -0.11 2.57
N ILE A 382 -6.06 -0.19 2.37
CA ILE A 382 -6.92 -1.12 3.10
C ILE A 382 -7.83 -1.87 2.13
N GLY A 383 -7.75 -3.21 2.18
CA GLY A 383 -8.66 -4.11 1.49
C GLY A 383 -10.03 -4.14 2.15
N ASN A 384 -11.09 -4.05 1.35
CA ASN A 384 -12.46 -3.99 1.84
C ASN A 384 -13.37 -5.06 1.21
N PHE A 385 -14.59 -5.19 1.74
CA PHE A 385 -15.60 -6.15 1.27
C PHE A 385 -16.02 -5.92 -0.20
N SER A 386 -16.71 -6.91 -0.79
CA SER A 386 -17.26 -6.80 -2.15
C SER A 386 -18.18 -5.58 -2.29
N ASN A 387 -18.05 -4.86 -3.40
CA ASN A 387 -18.72 -3.58 -3.71
C ASN A 387 -18.20 -2.34 -2.96
N GLU A 388 -17.24 -2.51 -2.05
CA GLU A 388 -16.49 -1.43 -1.41
C GLU A 388 -15.13 -1.29 -2.09
N MET A 389 -14.66 -0.07 -2.32
CA MET A 389 -13.37 0.15 -2.98
C MET A 389 -12.21 -0.15 -2.02
N THR A 390 -11.04 -0.55 -2.52
CA THR A 390 -9.81 -0.45 -1.73
C THR A 390 -9.62 1.00 -1.30
N ALA A 391 -9.37 1.22 -0.01
CA ALA A 391 -9.06 2.55 0.51
C ALA A 391 -7.59 2.89 0.24
N LEU A 392 -7.29 4.17 -0.02
CA LEU A 392 -5.92 4.67 -0.06
C LEU A 392 -5.87 5.99 0.69
N TYR A 393 -5.59 5.93 1.98
CA TYR A 393 -5.46 7.11 2.82
C TYR A 393 -4.05 7.66 2.68
N VAL A 394 -3.90 8.91 2.25
CA VAL A 394 -2.59 9.52 2.03
C VAL A 394 -2.45 10.78 2.86
N ALA A 395 -1.33 10.89 3.56
CA ALA A 395 -0.92 12.09 4.27
C ALA A 395 0.51 12.49 3.90
N LYS A 396 0.86 13.75 4.17
CA LYS A 396 2.26 14.21 4.07
C LYS A 396 3.03 13.79 5.32
N LEU A 397 4.35 13.71 5.21
CA LEU A 397 5.21 13.48 6.37
C LEU A 397 4.93 14.50 7.49
N ASN A 398 4.90 14.03 8.73
CA ASN A 398 4.60 14.81 9.94
C ASN A 398 3.17 15.37 9.98
N ASP A 399 2.26 14.82 9.17
CA ASP A 399 0.86 15.20 9.15
C ASP A 399 0.01 13.95 9.37
N LEU A 400 -0.74 13.91 10.47
CA LEU A 400 -1.68 12.82 10.74
C LEU A 400 -3.02 13.03 10.01
N GLN A 401 -3.16 14.05 9.15
CA GLN A 401 -4.37 14.29 8.37
C GLN A 401 -4.32 13.54 7.03
N PHE A 402 -4.97 12.39 6.99
CA PHE A 402 -5.09 11.57 5.79
C PHE A 402 -6.31 11.94 4.94
N ARG A 403 -6.20 11.68 3.64
CA ARG A 403 -7.29 11.81 2.68
C ARG A 403 -7.43 10.49 1.92
N ASP A 404 -8.67 10.01 1.77
CA ASP A 404 -8.93 8.87 0.89
C ASP A 404 -8.78 9.32 -0.58
N GLU A 405 -7.66 8.95 -1.19
CA GLU A 405 -7.31 9.28 -2.57
C GLU A 405 -7.49 8.09 -3.52
N ALA A 406 -8.16 7.00 -3.11
CA ALA A 406 -8.29 5.79 -3.93
C ALA A 406 -8.89 6.05 -5.32
N VAL A 407 -9.91 6.89 -5.40
CA VAL A 407 -10.59 7.22 -6.68
C VAL A 407 -9.69 8.08 -7.57
N SER A 408 -9.05 9.10 -7.01
CA SER A 408 -8.16 10.00 -7.76
C SER A 408 -6.88 9.31 -8.22
N ASN A 409 -6.48 8.22 -7.56
CA ASN A 409 -5.28 7.46 -7.88
C ASN A 409 -5.52 6.22 -8.74
N GLY A 410 -6.75 5.96 -9.21
CA GLY A 410 -7.04 4.86 -10.13
C GLY A 410 -7.38 3.51 -9.48
N LEU A 411 -7.33 3.41 -8.15
CA LEU A 411 -7.67 2.19 -7.41
C LEU A 411 -9.19 2.00 -7.27
N GLY A 412 -9.93 3.09 -7.07
CA GLY A 412 -11.31 3.04 -6.57
C GLY A 412 -12.27 2.14 -7.39
N PRO A 413 -12.70 2.56 -8.60
CA PRO A 413 -13.62 1.75 -9.41
C PRO A 413 -13.07 0.38 -9.80
N ALA A 414 -11.75 0.25 -10.00
CA ALA A 414 -11.11 -0.97 -10.48
C ALA A 414 -10.99 -2.06 -9.41
N SER A 415 -11.00 -1.71 -8.12
CA SER A 415 -10.97 -2.66 -6.99
C SER A 415 -12.35 -2.96 -6.39
N ARG A 416 -13.41 -2.35 -6.92
CA ARG A 416 -14.70 -2.28 -6.23
C ARG A 416 -15.41 -3.62 -6.14
N LEU A 417 -15.35 -4.47 -7.17
CA LEU A 417 -16.26 -5.62 -7.26
C LEU A 417 -15.80 -6.75 -6.32
N GLU A 418 -14.51 -6.98 -6.26
CA GLU A 418 -13.86 -8.09 -5.58
C GLU A 418 -13.88 -7.88 -4.06
N LEU A 419 -13.75 -9.00 -3.33
CA LEU A 419 -13.57 -9.04 -1.88
C LEU A 419 -12.08 -9.16 -1.60
N LYS A 420 -11.47 -8.10 -1.05
CA LYS A 420 -10.02 -7.99 -0.88
C LYS A 420 -9.64 -8.34 0.56
N PHE A 421 -8.90 -9.43 0.76
CA PHE A 421 -8.32 -9.76 2.06
C PHE A 421 -6.90 -9.24 2.14
N GLY A 422 -5.92 -9.96 1.61
CA GLY A 422 -4.52 -9.52 1.55
C GLY A 422 -4.36 -8.32 0.62
N VAL A 423 -3.66 -7.30 1.09
CA VAL A 423 -3.30 -6.09 0.33
C VAL A 423 -1.89 -5.69 0.75
N LEU A 424 -0.96 -5.56 -0.19
CA LEU A 424 0.42 -5.18 0.11
C LEU A 424 1.04 -4.31 -0.98
N PHE A 425 1.99 -3.48 -0.57
CA PHE A 425 2.86 -2.70 -1.43
C PHE A 425 4.16 -3.47 -1.69
N ALA A 426 4.58 -3.51 -2.96
CA ALA A 426 5.86 -4.10 -3.38
C ALA A 426 6.31 -3.46 -4.69
N ASP A 427 7.61 -3.34 -4.94
CA ASP A 427 8.16 -2.88 -6.23
C ASP A 427 8.36 -4.12 -7.12
N LEU A 428 7.33 -4.51 -7.87
CA LEU A 428 7.29 -5.81 -8.56
C LEU A 428 7.93 -5.75 -9.95
N ASP A 429 8.13 -4.54 -10.48
CA ASP A 429 8.82 -4.31 -11.74
C ASP A 429 10.23 -3.71 -11.55
N LEU A 430 10.64 -3.45 -10.31
CA LEU A 430 11.92 -2.89 -9.88
C LEU A 430 12.19 -1.48 -10.42
N ASP A 431 11.14 -0.71 -10.68
CA ASP A 431 11.23 0.62 -11.28
C ASP A 431 11.36 1.79 -10.28
N SER A 432 11.57 1.47 -8.99
CA SER A 432 11.66 2.33 -7.80
C SER A 432 10.34 2.71 -7.16
N ARG A 433 9.19 2.37 -7.76
CA ARG A 433 7.87 2.71 -7.22
C ARG A 433 7.20 1.47 -6.64
N GLN A 434 6.38 1.67 -5.61
CA GLN A 434 5.66 0.57 -4.98
C GLN A 434 4.33 0.37 -5.71
N ASP A 435 4.16 -0.79 -6.33
CA ASP A 435 2.91 -1.31 -6.85
C ASP A 435 2.00 -1.77 -5.71
N LEU A 436 0.72 -2.01 -6.01
CA LEU A 436 -0.24 -2.52 -5.05
C LEU A 436 -0.82 -3.86 -5.52
N PHE A 437 -0.64 -4.90 -4.72
CA PHE A 437 -1.21 -6.22 -4.95
C PHE A 437 -2.43 -6.45 -4.04
N SER A 438 -3.43 -7.21 -4.52
CA SER A 438 -4.51 -7.72 -3.66
C SER A 438 -4.85 -9.19 -3.92
N ALA A 439 -4.96 -9.96 -2.83
CA ALA A 439 -5.49 -11.31 -2.82
C ALA A 439 -7.00 -11.28 -2.56
N ASN A 440 -7.75 -11.89 -3.46
CA ASN A 440 -9.21 -11.74 -3.51
C ASN A 440 -9.91 -13.09 -3.35
N GLY A 441 -11.10 -13.09 -2.77
CA GLY A 441 -11.92 -14.30 -2.64
C GLY A 441 -13.16 -14.09 -1.78
N HIS A 442 -14.34 -14.46 -2.27
CA HIS A 442 -15.59 -14.27 -1.53
C HIS A 442 -15.73 -15.26 -0.36
N LEU A 443 -16.58 -14.92 0.61
CA LEU A 443 -16.88 -15.81 1.75
C LEU A 443 -17.88 -16.93 1.39
N GLU A 444 -18.68 -16.74 0.34
CA GLU A 444 -19.88 -17.53 0.10
C GLU A 444 -19.80 -18.24 -1.24
N ILE A 445 -19.81 -19.57 -1.17
CA ILE A 445 -19.66 -20.48 -2.32
C ILE A 445 -20.75 -20.22 -3.36
N GLU A 446 -21.97 -19.93 -2.91
CA GLU A 446 -23.13 -19.74 -3.78
C GLU A 446 -23.50 -18.27 -4.01
N ILE A 447 -22.55 -17.34 -3.82
CA ILE A 447 -22.83 -15.89 -3.91
C ILE A 447 -23.44 -15.48 -5.25
N ASN A 448 -23.03 -16.13 -6.34
CA ASN A 448 -23.52 -15.87 -7.69
C ASN A 448 -25.03 -16.12 -7.87
N LYS A 449 -25.64 -16.93 -7.00
CA LYS A 449 -27.10 -17.14 -6.98
C LYS A 449 -27.86 -15.91 -6.48
N VAL A 450 -27.20 -15.09 -5.65
CA VAL A 450 -27.77 -13.87 -5.05
C VAL A 450 -27.33 -12.62 -5.82
N GLN A 451 -26.06 -12.57 -6.23
CA GLN A 451 -25.46 -11.46 -6.96
C GLN A 451 -24.68 -12.03 -8.16
N ALA A 452 -25.29 -12.01 -9.35
CA ALA A 452 -24.73 -12.68 -10.54
C ALA A 452 -23.33 -12.20 -10.96
N SER A 453 -22.92 -10.99 -10.59
CA SER A 453 -21.58 -10.45 -10.86
C SER A 453 -20.50 -10.93 -9.88
N GLN A 454 -20.89 -11.52 -8.76
CA GLN A 454 -19.99 -11.98 -7.70
C GLN A 454 -19.71 -13.47 -7.84
N HIS A 455 -18.47 -13.86 -7.59
CA HIS A 455 -18.01 -15.25 -7.65
C HIS A 455 -17.26 -15.60 -6.37
N TYR A 456 -17.32 -16.88 -5.99
CA TYR A 456 -16.64 -17.39 -4.79
C TYR A 456 -15.12 -17.27 -4.91
N GLU A 457 -14.57 -17.86 -5.97
CA GLU A 457 -13.18 -17.70 -6.35
C GLU A 457 -13.03 -16.42 -7.18
N GLN A 458 -12.04 -15.61 -6.85
CA GLN A 458 -11.79 -14.32 -7.49
C GLN A 458 -10.31 -14.22 -7.87
N SER A 459 -10.02 -13.60 -9.00
CA SER A 459 -8.64 -13.37 -9.42
C SER A 459 -7.96 -12.32 -8.53
N PRO A 460 -6.66 -12.44 -8.24
CA PRO A 460 -5.92 -11.37 -7.60
C PRO A 460 -5.84 -10.13 -8.51
N HIS A 461 -5.54 -8.98 -7.92
CA HIS A 461 -5.24 -7.76 -8.66
C HIS A 461 -3.79 -7.35 -8.50
N LEU A 462 -3.24 -6.77 -9.56
CA LEU A 462 -1.97 -6.06 -9.54
C LEU A 462 -2.21 -4.67 -10.11
N PHE A 463 -1.94 -3.64 -9.32
CA PHE A 463 -1.98 -2.25 -9.73
C PHE A 463 -0.56 -1.73 -9.86
N TRP A 464 -0.15 -1.45 -11.10
CA TRP A 464 1.15 -0.88 -11.39
C TRP A 464 1.15 0.60 -11.04
N ASN A 465 2.16 1.04 -10.29
CA ASN A 465 2.40 2.44 -9.99
C ASN A 465 3.10 3.11 -11.16
N CYS A 466 2.30 3.60 -12.11
CA CYS A 466 2.80 4.27 -13.31
C CYS A 466 3.35 5.68 -13.05
N GLY A 467 3.23 6.19 -11.81
CA GLY A 467 3.82 7.45 -11.38
C GLY A 467 3.03 8.70 -11.77
N PRO A 468 3.48 9.89 -11.34
CA PRO A 468 2.70 11.13 -11.38
C PRO A 468 2.52 11.72 -12.78
N GLU A 469 3.27 11.25 -13.77
CA GLU A 469 3.15 11.68 -15.17
C GLU A 469 1.90 11.09 -15.86
N HIS A 470 1.31 10.06 -15.25
CA HIS A 470 0.05 9.47 -15.70
C HIS A 470 -1.16 10.20 -15.11
N ARG A 471 -2.33 9.99 -15.72
CA ARG A 471 -3.60 10.59 -15.25
C ARG A 471 -3.93 10.18 -13.81
N THR A 472 -3.61 8.94 -13.47
CA THR A 472 -3.74 8.32 -12.16
C THR A 472 -2.43 7.62 -11.88
N GLU A 473 -1.98 7.56 -10.63
CA GLU A 473 -0.69 6.94 -10.28
C GLU A 473 -0.75 5.41 -10.28
N PHE A 474 -1.94 4.80 -10.08
CA PHE A 474 -2.13 3.36 -10.22
C PHE A 474 -2.96 3.02 -11.46
N GLU A 475 -2.54 1.97 -12.16
CA GLU A 475 -3.25 1.35 -13.26
C GLU A 475 -3.40 -0.15 -12.99
N LEU A 476 -4.63 -0.69 -13.10
CA LEU A 476 -4.83 -2.13 -13.02
C LEU A 476 -4.13 -2.83 -14.19
N VAL A 477 -3.15 -3.66 -13.88
CA VAL A 477 -2.34 -4.35 -14.90
C VAL A 477 -3.23 -5.31 -15.68
N PRO A 478 -3.26 -5.23 -17.02
CA PRO A 478 -4.07 -6.12 -17.83
C PRO A 478 -3.64 -7.60 -17.68
N PRO A 479 -4.59 -8.56 -17.73
CA PRO A 479 -4.28 -9.99 -17.66
C PRO A 479 -3.17 -10.48 -18.61
N ALA A 480 -3.08 -9.88 -19.80
CA ALA A 480 -2.07 -10.22 -20.80
C ALA A 480 -0.62 -9.85 -20.38
N LYS A 481 -0.47 -8.94 -19.41
CA LYS A 481 0.80 -8.45 -18.88
C LYS A 481 1.23 -9.18 -17.61
N CYS A 482 0.29 -9.74 -16.83
CA CYS A 482 0.60 -10.54 -15.63
C CYS A 482 0.89 -12.02 -15.90
N GLY A 483 0.44 -12.55 -17.05
CA GLY A 483 0.45 -13.99 -17.32
C GLY A 483 -0.81 -14.71 -16.84
N SER A 484 -1.15 -15.83 -17.49
CA SER A 484 -2.39 -16.57 -17.22
C SER A 484 -2.41 -17.21 -15.84
N ASP A 485 -1.24 -17.55 -15.32
CA ASP A 485 -1.11 -18.14 -13.99
C ASP A 485 -1.55 -17.16 -12.93
N PHE A 486 -0.99 -15.94 -12.89
CA PHE A 486 -1.41 -14.87 -11.97
C PHE A 486 -2.94 -14.76 -11.85
N MET A 487 -3.63 -14.71 -12.99
CA MET A 487 -5.07 -14.47 -13.08
C MET A 487 -5.97 -15.64 -12.63
N LYS A 488 -5.43 -16.82 -12.29
CA LYS A 488 -6.24 -17.96 -11.83
C LYS A 488 -7.05 -17.57 -10.58
N PRO A 489 -8.39 -17.65 -10.62
CA PRO A 489 -9.23 -17.36 -9.46
C PRO A 489 -8.96 -18.32 -8.30
N SER A 490 -8.99 -17.81 -7.07
CA SER A 490 -8.91 -18.61 -5.86
C SER A 490 -9.70 -17.94 -4.72
N VAL A 491 -9.72 -18.56 -3.54
CA VAL A 491 -10.29 -17.96 -2.32
C VAL A 491 -9.16 -17.32 -1.51
N GLY A 492 -8.54 -16.28 -2.08
CA GLY A 492 -7.37 -15.62 -1.50
C GLY A 492 -7.64 -14.98 -0.13
N ARG A 493 -6.69 -15.16 0.79
CA ARG A 493 -6.71 -14.60 2.15
C ARG A 493 -5.40 -13.88 2.43
N GLY A 494 -4.50 -14.47 3.21
CA GLY A 494 -3.18 -13.94 3.46
C GLY A 494 -2.33 -13.87 2.20
N ALA A 495 -1.49 -12.84 2.12
CA ALA A 495 -0.55 -12.65 1.03
C ALA A 495 0.76 -12.11 1.59
N THR A 496 1.87 -12.57 1.02
CA THR A 496 3.23 -12.20 1.40
C THR A 496 4.15 -12.21 0.17
N TYR A 497 5.35 -11.66 0.30
CA TYR A 497 6.40 -11.68 -0.70
C TYR A 497 7.78 -11.97 -0.13
N ALA A 498 8.66 -12.48 -0.98
CA ALA A 498 10.08 -12.64 -0.78
C ALA A 498 10.77 -12.77 -2.14
N ASP A 499 12.08 -12.54 -2.20
CA ASP A 499 12.93 -12.93 -3.34
C ASP A 499 13.49 -14.33 -3.04
N ILE A 500 12.82 -15.38 -3.57
CA ILE A 500 13.00 -16.77 -3.12
C ILE A 500 14.14 -17.51 -3.84
N ASP A 501 14.65 -16.97 -4.95
CA ASP A 501 15.84 -17.48 -5.67
C ASP A 501 17.01 -16.49 -5.71
N GLY A 502 16.89 -15.34 -5.03
CA GLY A 502 17.98 -14.38 -4.85
C GLY A 502 18.30 -13.58 -6.12
N ASP A 503 17.35 -13.48 -7.06
CA ASP A 503 17.52 -12.76 -8.31
C ASP A 503 17.09 -11.28 -8.23
N GLY A 504 16.47 -10.90 -7.11
CA GLY A 504 16.13 -9.56 -6.69
C GLY A 504 14.72 -9.09 -6.99
N ASP A 505 14.01 -9.76 -7.89
CA ASP A 505 12.58 -9.49 -8.05
C ASP A 505 11.78 -10.21 -6.96
N LEU A 506 10.61 -9.67 -6.64
CA LEU A 506 9.81 -10.15 -5.53
C LEU A 506 8.76 -11.14 -6.03
N ASP A 507 8.77 -12.34 -5.47
CA ASP A 507 7.79 -13.38 -5.66
C ASP A 507 6.61 -13.21 -4.70
N LEU A 508 5.45 -13.72 -5.09
CA LEU A 508 4.23 -13.59 -4.30
C LEU A 508 3.75 -14.96 -3.80
N LEU A 509 3.37 -15.04 -2.53
CA LEU A 509 2.68 -16.19 -1.97
C LEU A 509 1.28 -15.79 -1.53
N ILE A 510 0.27 -16.49 -2.05
CA ILE A 510 -1.13 -16.33 -1.68
C ILE A 510 -1.58 -17.58 -0.92
N SER A 511 -1.99 -17.41 0.33
CA SER A 511 -2.70 -18.44 1.07
C SER A 511 -4.19 -18.41 0.71
N ASN A 512 -4.79 -19.59 0.49
CA ASN A 512 -6.17 -19.72 0.04
C ASN A 512 -7.01 -20.46 1.07
N SER A 513 -8.21 -19.95 1.35
CA SER A 513 -9.12 -20.57 2.32
C SER A 513 -9.67 -21.90 1.80
N GLY A 514 -9.44 -23.01 2.50
CA GLY A 514 -9.94 -24.34 2.10
C GLY A 514 -9.28 -24.92 0.84
N GLN A 515 -8.16 -24.35 0.38
CA GLN A 515 -7.51 -24.69 -0.89
C GLN A 515 -5.98 -24.75 -0.75
N ALA A 516 -5.30 -25.24 -1.79
CA ALA A 516 -3.85 -25.15 -1.88
C ALA A 516 -3.42 -23.67 -2.03
N PRO A 517 -2.26 -23.27 -1.48
CA PRO A 517 -1.73 -21.93 -1.68
C PRO A 517 -1.25 -21.76 -3.13
N ARG A 518 -0.83 -20.54 -3.49
CA ARG A 518 -0.22 -20.24 -4.78
C ARG A 518 1.08 -19.48 -4.58
N LEU A 519 2.21 -20.12 -4.88
CA LEU A 519 3.53 -19.50 -4.98
C LEU A 519 3.74 -19.05 -6.42
N LEU A 520 3.85 -17.74 -6.61
CA LEU A 520 3.93 -17.06 -7.88
C LEU A 520 5.33 -16.48 -8.04
N ARG A 521 6.16 -17.15 -8.84
CA ARG A 521 7.48 -16.63 -9.17
C ARG A 521 7.36 -15.48 -10.15
N ASN A 522 8.04 -14.38 -9.88
CA ASN A 522 8.14 -13.27 -10.81
C ASN A 522 9.16 -13.64 -11.90
N ASP A 523 8.71 -13.64 -13.16
CA ASP A 523 9.51 -14.01 -14.34
C ASP A 523 9.69 -12.77 -15.24
N GLN A 524 9.72 -11.57 -14.64
CA GLN A 524 9.83 -10.32 -15.37
C GLN A 524 11.18 -10.22 -16.11
N LYS A 525 11.21 -9.44 -17.20
CA LYS A 525 12.39 -9.31 -18.08
C LYS A 525 12.67 -7.87 -18.46
N LEU A 526 12.43 -6.94 -17.54
CA LEU A 526 12.55 -5.51 -17.79
C LEU A 526 14.02 -5.04 -17.77
N GLY A 527 14.91 -5.86 -17.19
CA GLY A 527 16.34 -5.54 -17.07
C GLY A 527 16.58 -4.36 -16.12
N HIS A 528 15.71 -4.22 -15.12
CA HIS A 528 15.90 -3.29 -14.03
C HIS A 528 16.84 -3.89 -12.97
N HIS A 529 17.61 -3.02 -12.36
CA HIS A 529 18.55 -3.32 -11.29
C HIS A 529 17.87 -3.17 -9.93
N TRP A 530 18.47 -3.78 -8.94
CA TRP A 530 17.94 -3.79 -7.57
C TRP A 530 19.06 -3.71 -6.54
N VAL A 531 18.69 -3.51 -5.28
CA VAL A 531 19.55 -3.70 -4.13
C VAL A 531 18.70 -4.11 -2.93
N ARG A 532 19.18 -5.08 -2.14
CA ARG A 532 18.49 -5.56 -0.94
C ARG A 532 19.32 -5.27 0.31
N PHE A 533 18.65 -5.03 1.42
CA PHE A 533 19.29 -4.78 2.71
C PHE A 533 18.72 -5.71 3.78
N GLN A 534 19.57 -6.58 4.32
CA GLN A 534 19.31 -7.25 5.58
C GLN A 534 20.00 -6.46 6.68
N LEU A 535 19.22 -5.96 7.64
CA LEU A 535 19.74 -5.18 8.75
C LEU A 535 19.90 -6.07 9.99
N THR A 536 20.88 -5.72 10.83
CA THR A 536 21.02 -6.28 12.18
C THR A 536 21.24 -5.14 13.17
N GLY A 537 20.26 -4.93 14.05
CA GLY A 537 20.33 -3.94 15.12
C GLY A 537 21.33 -4.32 16.21
N ARG A 538 21.78 -3.33 16.98
CA ARG A 538 22.66 -3.48 18.14
C ARG A 538 22.31 -2.47 19.23
N GLY A 539 22.85 -2.72 20.42
CA GLY A 539 22.77 -1.77 21.53
C GLY A 539 21.33 -1.64 22.04
N LYS A 540 20.66 -0.54 21.69
CA LYS A 540 19.28 -0.24 22.10
C LYS A 540 18.25 -0.49 21.00
N SER A 541 18.66 -1.01 19.85
CA SER A 541 17.73 -1.44 18.81
C SER A 541 17.53 -2.95 18.89
N ASN A 542 16.30 -3.41 18.64
CA ASN A 542 16.01 -4.82 18.45
C ASN A 542 16.85 -5.41 17.31
N ARG A 543 17.22 -6.70 17.41
CA ARG A 543 18.19 -7.30 16.47
C ARG A 543 17.65 -7.37 15.04
N ASP A 544 16.35 -7.56 14.86
CA ASP A 544 15.68 -7.56 13.55
C ASP A 544 15.60 -6.17 12.90
N ALA A 545 16.00 -5.11 13.63
CA ALA A 545 15.92 -3.71 13.21
C ALA A 545 14.50 -3.27 12.78
N ILE A 546 13.46 -3.91 13.32
CA ILE A 546 12.07 -3.55 13.12
C ILE A 546 11.87 -2.09 13.53
N GLY A 547 11.31 -1.29 12.62
CA GLY A 547 11.16 0.16 12.77
C GLY A 547 12.28 0.99 12.12
N ALA A 548 13.39 0.37 11.71
CA ALA A 548 14.44 1.08 10.96
C ALA A 548 13.91 1.63 9.63
N VAL A 549 14.39 2.81 9.24
CA VAL A 549 14.03 3.44 7.97
C VAL A 549 15.26 3.58 7.09
N ILE A 550 15.19 3.01 5.88
CA ILE A 550 16.22 3.09 4.86
C ILE A 550 15.80 4.12 3.82
N GLU A 551 16.63 5.13 3.62
CA GLU A 551 16.50 6.13 2.57
C GLU A 551 17.63 5.92 1.54
N LEU A 552 17.25 5.70 0.29
CA LEU A 552 18.17 5.41 -0.82
C LEU A 552 17.98 6.45 -1.92
N ARG A 553 19.09 7.03 -2.40
CA ARG A 553 19.08 8.00 -3.51
C ARG A 553 19.80 7.47 -4.74
N CYS A 554 19.12 7.53 -5.88
CA CYS A 554 19.68 7.28 -7.21
C CYS A 554 19.31 8.47 -8.12
N GLY A 555 20.27 9.34 -8.41
CA GLY A 555 20.01 10.56 -9.18
C GLY A 555 19.02 11.46 -8.45
N ASP A 556 17.91 11.78 -9.13
CA ASP A 556 16.84 12.64 -8.60
C ASP A 556 15.74 11.85 -7.84
N VAL A 557 15.84 10.53 -7.79
CA VAL A 557 14.87 9.66 -7.09
C VAL A 557 15.38 9.33 -5.69
N THR A 558 14.56 9.64 -4.68
CA THR A 558 14.79 9.21 -3.30
C THR A 558 13.69 8.25 -2.88
N GLN A 559 14.06 7.01 -2.60
CA GLN A 559 13.16 5.99 -2.09
C GLN A 559 13.29 5.91 -0.57
N ARG A 560 12.18 5.57 0.09
CA ARG A 560 12.15 5.28 1.52
C ARG A 560 11.38 4.00 1.78
N ARG A 561 11.94 3.14 2.63
CA ARG A 561 11.30 1.91 3.10
C ARG A 561 11.55 1.74 4.60
N GLN A 562 10.60 1.14 5.30
CA GLN A 562 10.70 0.79 6.72
C GLN A 562 10.81 -0.72 6.84
N VAL A 563 11.71 -1.20 7.71
CA VAL A 563 11.76 -2.60 8.12
C VAL A 563 10.52 -2.87 8.97
N MET A 564 9.54 -3.56 8.37
CA MET A 564 8.30 -3.94 9.03
C MET A 564 7.73 -5.16 8.30
N PRO A 565 7.85 -6.38 8.88
CA PRO A 565 7.34 -7.59 8.26
C PRO A 565 5.81 -7.70 8.37
N THR A 566 5.20 -7.07 9.38
CA THR A 566 3.75 -7.10 9.63
C THR A 566 2.99 -6.26 8.60
N ARG A 567 2.49 -6.93 7.56
CA ARG A 567 1.80 -6.35 6.40
C ARG A 567 0.65 -7.25 5.95
N SER A 568 -0.21 -6.75 5.08
CA SER A 568 -1.28 -7.54 4.44
C SER A 568 -2.34 -8.03 5.43
N TYR A 569 -2.82 -9.26 5.26
CA TYR A 569 -3.87 -9.86 6.08
C TYR A 569 -3.33 -11.10 6.80
N LEU A 570 -3.21 -11.02 8.13
CA LEU A 570 -2.81 -12.14 9.00
C LEU A 570 -1.45 -12.76 8.66
N SER A 571 -0.61 -12.03 7.93
CA SER A 571 0.58 -12.53 7.23
C SER A 571 1.78 -11.64 7.53
N GLN A 572 2.97 -12.10 7.15
CA GLN A 572 4.17 -11.29 7.20
C GLN A 572 5.06 -11.50 5.98
N VAL A 573 5.75 -10.43 5.56
CA VAL A 573 6.74 -10.44 4.48
C VAL A 573 8.14 -10.71 5.03
N GLU A 574 9.07 -11.04 4.14
CA GLU A 574 10.47 -11.22 4.50
C GLU A 574 11.08 -9.98 5.19
N LEU A 575 12.12 -10.19 6.01
CA LEU A 575 12.86 -9.09 6.65
C LEU A 575 13.77 -8.28 5.70
N PRO A 576 14.47 -8.89 4.72
CA PRO A 576 15.24 -8.14 3.74
C PRO A 576 14.38 -7.08 3.02
N VAL A 577 14.90 -5.86 2.94
CA VAL A 577 14.19 -4.76 2.27
C VAL A 577 14.72 -4.57 0.86
N THR A 578 13.86 -4.78 -0.14
CA THR A 578 14.18 -4.62 -1.57
C THR A 578 13.93 -3.20 -2.07
N PHE A 579 14.88 -2.68 -2.86
CA PHE A 579 14.76 -1.45 -3.63
C PHE A 579 15.03 -1.75 -5.11
N GLY A 580 14.02 -1.57 -5.97
CA GLY A 580 14.26 -1.44 -7.40
C GLY A 580 14.92 -0.10 -7.70
N VAL A 581 15.94 -0.08 -8.55
CA VAL A 581 16.63 1.15 -8.97
C VAL A 581 16.51 1.39 -10.48
N GLY A 582 15.58 0.68 -11.14
CA GLY A 582 15.31 0.81 -12.56
C GLY A 582 16.57 0.57 -13.38
N LYS A 583 16.90 1.49 -14.28
CA LYS A 583 18.11 1.41 -15.11
C LYS A 583 19.35 2.07 -14.48
N SER A 584 19.27 2.47 -13.20
CA SER A 584 20.40 3.12 -12.54
C SER A 584 21.50 2.10 -12.24
N GLU A 585 22.70 2.37 -12.73
CA GLU A 585 23.89 1.53 -12.45
C GLU A 585 24.62 1.95 -11.17
N ARG A 586 24.12 2.98 -10.46
CA ARG A 586 24.77 3.55 -9.27
C ARG A 586 23.76 3.97 -8.21
N ILE A 587 24.15 3.76 -6.96
CA ILE A 587 23.51 4.33 -5.77
C ILE A 587 24.37 5.50 -5.29
N ASP A 588 23.78 6.68 -5.11
CA ASP A 588 24.51 7.88 -4.70
C ASP A 588 24.74 7.91 -3.20
N THR A 589 23.69 7.67 -2.42
CA THR A 589 23.73 7.71 -0.96
C THR A 589 22.69 6.76 -0.39
N ILE A 590 23.05 6.10 0.71
CA ILE A 590 22.11 5.35 1.55
C ILE A 590 22.22 5.91 2.95
N ARG A 591 21.08 6.15 3.58
CA ARG A 591 20.98 6.56 4.98
C ARG A 591 20.01 5.62 5.70
N ILE A 592 20.48 5.01 6.78
CA ILE A 592 19.69 4.17 7.66
C ILE A 592 19.46 4.94 8.96
N ARG A 593 18.20 5.16 9.32
CA ARG A 593 17.81 5.58 10.67
C ARG A 593 17.42 4.33 11.45
N TRP A 594 18.17 4.02 12.49
CA TRP A 594 17.94 2.87 13.36
C TRP A 594 16.81 3.14 14.36
N PRO A 595 16.20 2.08 14.96
CA PRO A 595 15.14 2.23 15.97
C PRO A 595 15.52 3.12 17.16
N ASP A 596 16.78 3.07 17.60
CA ASP A 596 17.29 3.92 18.68
C ASP A 596 17.47 5.41 18.31
N GLY A 597 17.16 5.78 17.06
CA GLY A 597 17.28 7.13 16.51
C GLY A 597 18.68 7.45 15.96
N SER A 598 19.66 6.56 16.09
CA SER A 598 20.98 6.74 15.47
C SER A 598 20.87 6.67 13.94
N THR A 599 21.86 7.24 13.26
CA THR A 599 21.88 7.28 11.79
C THR A 599 23.22 6.76 11.27
N GLN A 600 23.17 5.92 10.25
CA GLN A 600 24.33 5.41 9.53
C GLN A 600 24.22 5.77 8.04
N GLU A 601 25.28 6.34 7.48
CA GLU A 601 25.39 6.60 6.05
C GLU A 601 26.33 5.59 5.40
N LEU A 602 25.93 5.07 4.24
CA LEU A 602 26.70 4.13 3.44
C LEU A 602 26.93 4.71 2.03
N SER A 603 28.10 4.42 1.45
CA SER A 603 28.46 4.80 0.09
C SER A 603 29.06 3.62 -0.66
N ASP A 604 29.11 3.72 -1.99
CA ASP A 604 29.84 2.79 -2.88
C ASP A 604 29.38 1.32 -2.81
N LEU A 605 28.11 1.09 -2.46
CA LEU A 605 27.50 -0.23 -2.52
C LEU A 605 27.19 -0.61 -3.98
N LYS A 606 27.45 -1.87 -4.34
CA LYS A 606 27.06 -2.38 -5.65
C LYS A 606 25.57 -2.76 -5.66
N ILE A 607 24.95 -2.54 -6.80
CA ILE A 607 23.63 -3.05 -7.17
C ILE A 607 23.67 -4.56 -7.44
N ASP A 608 22.49 -5.15 -7.64
CA ASP A 608 22.24 -6.55 -7.99
C ASP A 608 22.82 -7.53 -6.95
N GLN A 609 22.67 -7.18 -5.68
CA GLN A 609 23.06 -8.02 -4.54
C GLN A 609 22.36 -7.60 -3.25
N THR A 610 22.32 -8.55 -2.31
CA THR A 610 21.89 -8.33 -0.93
C THR A 610 23.06 -7.90 -0.06
N HIS A 611 22.88 -6.81 0.71
CA HIS A 611 23.85 -6.32 1.67
C HIS A 611 23.43 -6.63 3.10
N GLN A 612 24.34 -7.27 3.83
CA GLN A 612 24.21 -7.51 5.26
C GLN A 612 24.80 -6.31 6.02
N ILE A 613 23.95 -5.48 6.62
CA ILE A 613 24.37 -4.25 7.31
C ILE A 613 24.12 -4.38 8.81
N ARG A 614 25.19 -4.19 9.59
CA ARG A 614 25.12 -4.17 11.05
C ARG A 614 25.17 -2.75 11.56
N GLN A 615 24.33 -2.43 12.54
CA GLN A 615 24.38 -1.17 13.25
C GLN A 615 25.78 -0.98 13.88
N PRO A 616 26.38 0.21 13.79
CA PRO A 616 27.62 0.53 14.49
C PRO A 616 27.43 0.50 16.02
N ASP A 617 28.52 0.27 16.74
CA ASP A 617 28.54 0.29 18.21
C ASP A 617 28.41 1.70 18.82
#